data_AF-A0A8J2LVP3-F1
#
_entry.id   AF-A0A8J2LVP3-F1
#
_cell.length_a   1.000
_cell.length_b   1.000
_cell.length_c   1.000
_cell.angle_alpha   90.00
_cell.angle_beta   90.00
_cell.angle_gamma   90.00
#
_symmetry.space_group_name_H-M   'P 1'
#
loop_
_entity.id
_entity.type
_entity.pdbx_description
1 polymer ?
#
loop_
_entity_poly.entity_id
_entity_poly.type
_entity_poly.pdbx_seq_one_letter_code
_entity_poly.pdbx_strand_id
1 'polypeptide(L)'
;MNFIITCVFIVTIIFPPCSQATEYTARLQPELDAIDVDSYLKNERFFNLQMKCILFEGPCDSVGRWLKPRVAPALLGDCFKCTQKQAKSMDKILEYIQDTRPDLYRAAIAKYLQNSGIQVSQEDVKKVELARESVSNI
;
A
#
# COMPACT_ATOMS: atom_id res chain seq x y z
N MET A 1 57.61 15.40 10.96
CA MET A 1 56.87 14.17 10.64
C MET A 1 55.58 14.17 11.45
N ASN A 2 54.46 14.39 10.77
CA ASN A 2 53.09 13.93 11.11
C ASN A 2 52.26 14.67 12.18
N PHE A 3 52.01 15.98 12.01
CA PHE A 3 50.94 16.70 12.73
C PHE A 3 49.73 17.07 11.84
N ILE A 4 49.75 16.70 10.55
CA ILE A 4 48.66 16.97 9.59
C ILE A 4 47.69 15.76 9.45
N ILE A 5 48.05 14.60 10.01
CA ILE A 5 47.31 13.33 9.84
C ILE A 5 46.04 13.26 10.72
N THR A 6 45.86 14.17 11.69
CA THR A 6 44.70 14.17 12.58
C THR A 6 43.46 14.86 12.01
N CYS A 7 43.56 15.62 10.92
CA CYS A 7 42.41 16.29 10.30
C CYS A 7 41.73 15.47 9.18
N VAL A 8 42.32 14.35 8.74
CA VAL A 8 41.82 13.58 7.58
C VAL A 8 40.77 12.52 7.95
N PHE A 9 40.57 12.25 9.25
CA PHE A 9 39.64 11.19 9.71
C PHE A 9 38.23 11.65 10.09
N ILE A 10 37.89 12.95 9.98
CA ILE A 10 36.56 13.49 10.37
C ILE A 10 35.71 13.85 9.14
N VAL A 11 35.85 13.09 8.05
CA VAL A 11 34.92 13.15 6.90
C VAL A 11 34.32 11.77 6.68
N THR A 12 33.79 11.17 7.76
CA THR A 12 32.74 10.18 7.63
C THR A 12 31.45 10.91 7.30
N ILE A 13 31.30 11.21 6.02
CA ILE A 13 30.00 11.49 5.40
C ILE A 13 29.20 10.19 5.56
N ILE A 14 28.56 10.02 6.71
CA ILE A 14 27.43 9.13 6.87
C ILE A 14 26.29 9.85 6.16
N PHE A 15 26.26 9.73 4.83
CA PHE A 15 25.01 9.85 4.10
C PHE A 15 24.16 8.70 4.63
N PRO A 16 23.08 8.93 5.41
CA PRO A 16 22.13 7.85 5.63
C PRO A 16 21.69 7.38 4.23
N PRO A 17 21.72 6.06 3.94
CA PRO A 17 21.27 5.56 2.66
C PRO A 17 19.88 6.12 2.41
N CYS A 18 19.75 6.84 1.30
CA CYS A 18 18.50 7.38 0.80
C CYS A 18 17.45 6.28 0.90
N SER A 19 16.31 6.61 1.50
CA SER A 19 15.15 5.75 1.69
C SER A 19 14.96 4.86 0.46
N GLN A 20 15.15 3.55 0.63
CA GLN A 20 14.84 2.59 -0.42
C GLN A 20 13.33 2.70 -0.66
N ALA A 21 12.94 3.43 -1.70
CA ALA A 21 11.62 3.28 -2.29
C ALA A 21 11.53 1.80 -2.68
N THR A 22 10.77 1.02 -1.91
CA THR A 22 10.54 -0.38 -2.23
C THR A 22 9.71 -0.39 -3.50
N GLU A 23 10.40 -0.52 -4.63
CA GLU A 23 9.77 -0.65 -5.92
C GLU A 23 8.95 -1.94 -5.90
N TYR A 24 7.63 -1.78 -5.73
CA TYR A 24 6.74 -2.91 -5.70
C TYR A 24 6.56 -3.43 -7.13
N THR A 25 7.39 -4.39 -7.54
CA THR A 25 7.22 -5.04 -8.83
C THR A 25 5.98 -5.92 -8.81
N ALA A 26 5.01 -5.67 -9.69
CA ALA A 26 3.87 -6.54 -9.87
C ALA A 26 4.37 -7.92 -10.38
N ARG A 27 4.30 -8.93 -9.51
CA ARG A 27 4.61 -10.34 -9.80
C ARG A 27 3.32 -11.16 -9.73
N LEU A 28 3.09 -12.05 -10.69
CA LEU A 28 1.99 -13.01 -10.64
C LEU A 28 2.23 -13.98 -9.46
N GLN A 29 1.20 -14.26 -8.67
CA GLN A 29 1.26 -15.19 -7.54
C GLN A 29 0.08 -16.15 -7.61
N PRO A 30 0.17 -17.24 -8.39
CA PRO A 30 -0.95 -18.16 -8.60
C PRO A 30 -1.39 -18.86 -7.31
N GLU A 31 -0.52 -18.93 -6.29
CA GLU A 31 -0.85 -19.52 -5.00
C GLU A 31 -1.97 -18.75 -4.27
N LEU A 32 -2.12 -17.45 -4.56
CA LEU A 32 -3.20 -16.63 -4.01
C LEU A 32 -4.58 -17.00 -4.57
N ASP A 33 -4.66 -17.77 -5.65
CA ASP A 33 -5.93 -18.23 -6.22
C ASP A 33 -6.65 -19.19 -5.26
N ALA A 34 -5.95 -19.81 -4.30
CA ALA A 34 -6.56 -20.68 -3.30
C ALA A 34 -7.27 -19.91 -2.16
N ILE A 35 -7.06 -18.59 -2.05
CA ILE A 35 -7.66 -17.80 -0.97
C ILE A 35 -9.18 -17.69 -1.19
N ASP A 36 -9.93 -17.98 -0.14
CA ASP A 36 -11.36 -17.68 -0.06
C ASP A 36 -11.56 -16.20 0.29
N VAL A 37 -11.92 -15.41 -0.72
CA VAL A 37 -12.14 -13.96 -0.60
C VAL A 37 -13.26 -13.63 0.39
N ASP A 38 -14.32 -14.43 0.45
CA ASP A 38 -15.45 -14.16 1.34
C ASP A 38 -15.04 -14.27 2.81
N SER A 39 -14.30 -15.33 3.14
CA SER A 39 -13.74 -15.51 4.48
C SER A 39 -12.70 -14.43 4.80
N TYR A 40 -11.90 -14.05 3.80
CA TYR A 40 -10.88 -13.01 3.93
C TYR A 40 -11.47 -11.64 4.29
N LEU A 41 -12.52 -11.23 3.58
CA LEU A 41 -13.20 -9.94 3.78
C LEU A 41 -13.97 -9.87 5.11
N LYS A 42 -14.48 -11.00 5.59
CA LYS A 42 -15.16 -11.10 6.89
C LYS A 42 -14.19 -11.08 8.08
N ASN A 43 -12.91 -11.37 7.85
CA ASN A 43 -11.90 -11.36 8.90
C ASN A 43 -11.31 -9.97 9.05
N GLU A 44 -11.81 -9.21 10.04
CA GLU A 44 -11.38 -7.83 10.29
C GLU A 44 -9.86 -7.69 10.49
N ARG A 45 -9.21 -8.68 11.12
CA ARG A 45 -7.76 -8.63 11.33
C ARG A 45 -6.99 -8.67 10.01
N PHE A 46 -7.35 -9.59 9.11
CA PHE A 46 -6.69 -9.66 7.80
C PHE A 46 -7.02 -8.45 6.94
N PHE A 47 -8.30 -8.05 6.93
CA PHE A 47 -8.75 -6.86 6.24
C PHE A 47 -7.95 -5.61 6.65
N ASN A 48 -7.86 -5.34 7.95
CA ASN A 48 -7.15 -4.17 8.48
C ASN A 48 -5.64 -4.25 8.21
N LEU A 49 -5.03 -5.44 8.27
CA LEU A 49 -3.63 -5.63 7.88
C LEU A 49 -3.38 -5.19 6.43
N GLN A 50 -4.28 -5.57 5.52
CA GLN A 50 -4.15 -5.17 4.11
C GLN A 50 -4.38 -3.69 3.91
N MET A 51 -5.38 -3.12 4.59
CA MET A 51 -5.64 -1.68 4.51
C MET A 51 -4.45 -0.86 5.02
N LYS A 52 -3.82 -1.26 6.13
CA LYS A 52 -2.57 -0.64 6.62
C LYS A 52 -1.46 -0.71 5.56
N CYS A 53 -1.30 -1.86 4.90
CA CYS A 53 -0.33 -2.01 3.82
C CYS A 53 -0.60 -1.08 2.62
N ILE A 54 -1.86 -1.04 2.16
CA ILE A 54 -2.32 -0.24 1.00
C ILE A 54 -2.18 1.25 1.28
N LEU A 55 -2.51 1.70 2.49
CA LEU A 55 -2.44 3.10 2.92
C LEU A 55 -1.01 3.55 3.30
N PHE A 56 -0.02 2.66 3.21
CA PHE A 56 1.38 2.92 3.58
C PHE A 56 1.58 3.20 5.08
N GLU A 57 0.80 2.53 5.93
CA GLU A 57 0.77 2.73 7.40
C GLU A 57 1.29 1.54 8.19
N GLY A 58 1.67 0.46 7.51
CA GLY A 58 2.17 -0.74 8.16
C GLY A 58 2.89 -1.68 7.20
N PRO A 59 3.45 -2.78 7.74
CA PRO A 59 4.12 -3.79 6.93
C PRO A 59 3.11 -4.54 6.05
N CYS A 60 3.58 -4.99 4.90
CA CYS A 60 2.81 -5.82 3.97
C CYS A 60 3.23 -7.28 4.10
N ASP A 61 2.25 -8.19 4.25
CA ASP A 61 2.44 -9.63 4.12
C ASP A 61 2.51 -10.04 2.63
N SER A 62 2.51 -11.34 2.32
CA SER A 62 2.55 -11.81 0.92
C SER A 62 1.37 -11.29 0.09
N VAL A 63 0.17 -11.29 0.66
CA VAL A 63 -1.06 -10.81 0.02
C VAL A 63 -0.98 -9.31 -0.24
N GLY A 64 -0.65 -8.53 0.80
CA GLY A 64 -0.62 -7.07 0.72
C GLY A 64 0.45 -6.56 -0.19
N ARG A 65 1.58 -7.27 -0.20
CA ARG A 65 2.60 -7.09 -1.23
C ARG A 65 1.92 -7.21 -2.60
N TRP A 66 1.36 -8.36 -2.95
CA TRP A 66 0.75 -8.53 -4.28
C TRP A 66 -0.37 -7.55 -4.61
N LEU A 67 -1.17 -7.17 -3.62
CA LEU A 67 -2.33 -6.30 -3.75
C LEU A 67 -1.92 -4.84 -3.99
N LYS A 68 -0.99 -4.30 -3.21
CA LYS A 68 -0.58 -2.89 -3.22
C LYS A 68 -0.28 -2.27 -4.60
N PRO A 69 0.49 -2.86 -5.51
CA PRO A 69 0.73 -2.28 -6.84
C PRO A 69 -0.47 -2.39 -7.78
N ARG A 70 -1.43 -3.26 -7.45
CA ARG A 70 -2.60 -3.58 -8.27
C ARG A 70 -3.81 -2.75 -7.88
N VAL A 71 -3.82 -2.12 -6.72
CA VAL A 71 -4.93 -1.26 -6.31
C VAL A 71 -5.14 -0.13 -7.32
N ALA A 72 -4.09 0.64 -7.64
CA ALA A 72 -4.20 1.75 -8.61
C ALA A 72 -4.79 1.33 -9.97
N PRO A 73 -4.26 0.30 -10.66
CA PRO A 73 -4.86 -0.13 -11.92
C PRO A 73 -6.24 -0.79 -11.72
N ALA A 74 -6.47 -1.52 -10.63
CA ALA A 74 -7.77 -2.16 -10.39
C ALA A 74 -8.89 -1.12 -10.17
N LEU A 75 -8.56 0.04 -9.59
CA LEU A 75 -9.46 1.19 -9.51
C LEU A 75 -9.83 1.77 -10.88
N LEU A 76 -8.99 1.55 -11.90
CA LEU A 76 -9.24 1.91 -13.30
C LEU A 76 -9.90 0.77 -14.09
N GLY A 77 -10.20 -0.36 -13.46
CA GLY A 77 -10.78 -1.55 -14.10
C GLY A 77 -9.75 -2.49 -14.73
N ASP A 78 -8.45 -2.27 -14.53
CA ASP A 78 -7.38 -3.09 -15.08
C ASP A 78 -6.61 -3.84 -13.98
N CYS A 79 -6.45 -5.15 -14.12
CA CYS A 79 -5.60 -5.94 -13.22
C CYS A 79 -4.38 -6.48 -13.97
N PHE A 80 -3.24 -5.80 -13.87
CA PHE A 80 -2.01 -6.24 -14.52
C PHE A 80 -1.39 -7.45 -13.81
N LYS A 81 -1.00 -8.46 -14.60
CA LYS A 81 -0.39 -9.71 -14.11
C LYS A 81 -1.24 -10.40 -13.04
N CYS A 82 -2.54 -10.54 -13.31
CA CYS A 82 -3.51 -11.24 -12.48
C CYS A 82 -4.02 -12.48 -13.22
N THR A 83 -4.36 -13.54 -12.49
CA THR A 83 -5.15 -14.64 -13.06
C THR A 83 -6.61 -14.19 -13.27
N GLN A 84 -7.39 -14.93 -14.05
CA GLN A 84 -8.82 -14.64 -14.21
C GLN A 84 -9.58 -14.73 -12.87
N LYS A 85 -9.15 -15.62 -11.98
CA LYS A 85 -9.72 -15.73 -10.63
C LYS A 85 -9.37 -14.50 -9.80
N GLN A 86 -8.12 -14.05 -9.84
CA GLN A 86 -7.66 -12.85 -9.15
C GLN A 86 -8.38 -11.58 -9.60
N ALA A 87 -8.63 -11.42 -10.91
CA ALA A 87 -9.37 -10.28 -11.44
C ALA A 87 -10.79 -10.22 -10.84
N LYS A 88 -11.54 -11.34 -10.92
CA LYS A 88 -12.89 -11.43 -10.33
C LYS A 88 -12.88 -11.23 -8.81
N SER A 89 -11.88 -11.77 -8.13
CA SER A 89 -11.68 -11.57 -6.70
C SER A 89 -11.41 -10.11 -6.36
N MET A 90 -10.64 -9.40 -7.19
CA MET A 90 -10.35 -7.98 -6.99
C MET A 90 -11.61 -7.14 -7.11
N ASP A 91 -12.42 -7.37 -8.13
CA ASP A 91 -13.70 -6.66 -8.34
C ASP A 91 -14.60 -6.80 -7.11
N LYS A 92 -14.72 -8.04 -6.59
CA LYS A 92 -15.50 -8.33 -5.39
C LYS A 92 -14.96 -7.66 -4.13
N ILE A 93 -13.64 -7.59 -3.98
CA ILE A 93 -12.99 -6.88 -2.86
C ILE A 93 -13.28 -5.38 -2.95
N LEU A 94 -13.15 -4.79 -4.14
CA LEU A 94 -13.41 -3.36 -4.34
C LEU A 94 -14.86 -3.02 -4.06
N GLU A 95 -15.81 -3.81 -4.58
CA GLU A 95 -17.25 -3.67 -4.32
C GLU A 95 -17.55 -3.77 -2.82
N TYR A 96 -17.01 -4.78 -2.14
CA TYR A 96 -17.20 -4.95 -0.70
C TYR A 96 -16.62 -3.77 0.11
N ILE A 97 -15.43 -3.28 -0.22
CA ILE A 97 -14.83 -2.14 0.49
C ILE A 97 -15.64 -0.88 0.23
N GLN A 98 -16.10 -0.66 -1.00
CA GLN A 98 -16.92 0.48 -1.36
C GLN A 98 -18.25 0.49 -0.58
N ASP A 99 -18.87 -0.67 -0.40
CA ASP A 99 -20.14 -0.82 0.30
C ASP A 99 -20.00 -0.74 1.82
N THR A 100 -18.98 -1.39 2.39
CA THR A 100 -18.83 -1.52 3.84
C THR A 100 -18.00 -0.42 4.47
N ARG A 101 -16.97 0.06 3.75
CA ARG A 101 -15.95 1.01 4.24
C ARG A 101 -15.60 2.06 3.16
N PRO A 102 -16.57 2.89 2.74
CA PRO A 102 -16.36 3.90 1.70
C PRO A 102 -15.33 4.97 2.09
N ASP A 103 -15.11 5.17 3.40
CA ASP A 103 -14.04 5.98 3.97
C ASP A 103 -12.66 5.46 3.56
N LEU A 104 -12.41 4.17 3.76
CA LEU A 104 -11.16 3.50 3.40
C LEU A 104 -10.94 3.43 1.90
N TYR A 105 -12.02 3.20 1.14
CA TYR A 105 -11.96 3.22 -0.31
C TYR A 105 -11.45 4.56 -0.84
N ARG A 106 -12.04 5.67 -0.38
CA ARG A 106 -11.63 7.03 -0.76
C ARG A 106 -10.21 7.34 -0.28
N ALA A 107 -9.86 6.90 0.92
CA ALA A 107 -8.52 7.06 1.48
C ALA A 107 -7.46 6.40 0.61
N ALA A 108 -7.71 5.18 0.17
CA ALA A 108 -6.83 4.46 -0.75
C ALA A 108 -6.66 5.24 -2.06
N ILE A 109 -7.76 5.63 -2.74
CA ILE A 109 -7.71 6.40 -3.98
C ILE A 109 -6.86 7.65 -3.83
N ALA A 110 -7.17 8.48 -2.84
CA ALA A 110 -6.45 9.73 -2.60
C ALA A 110 -4.96 9.50 -2.32
N LYS A 111 -4.60 8.41 -1.61
CA LYS A 111 -3.20 8.05 -1.36
C LYS A 111 -2.46 7.65 -2.63
N TYR A 112 -3.10 6.87 -3.51
CA TYR A 112 -2.50 6.51 -4.80
C TYR A 112 -2.37 7.72 -5.73
N LEU A 113 -3.38 8.59 -5.82
CA LEU A 113 -3.31 9.82 -6.61
C LEU A 113 -2.16 10.71 -6.14
N GLN A 114 -2.03 10.93 -4.84
CA GLN A 114 -0.91 11.70 -4.26
C GLN A 114 0.45 11.06 -4.58
N ASN A 115 0.56 9.73 -4.44
CA ASN A 115 1.80 9.02 -4.74
C ASN A 115 2.16 9.06 -6.24
N SER A 116 1.16 9.22 -7.11
CA SER A 116 1.34 9.45 -8.56
C SER A 116 1.55 10.93 -8.92
N GLY A 117 1.67 11.83 -7.94
CA GLY A 117 1.91 13.26 -8.16
C GLY A 117 0.68 14.06 -8.57
N ILE A 118 -0.52 13.48 -8.48
CA ILE A 118 -1.79 14.15 -8.79
C ILE A 118 -2.25 14.91 -7.54
N GLN A 119 -2.63 16.18 -7.73
CA GLN A 119 -3.15 17.00 -6.62
C GLN A 119 -4.53 16.52 -6.19
N VAL A 120 -4.68 16.27 -4.90
CA VAL A 120 -5.94 15.87 -4.25
C VAL A 120 -6.43 17.03 -3.37
N SER A 121 -7.74 17.24 -3.31
CA SER A 121 -8.34 18.31 -2.49
C SER A 121 -8.01 18.14 -1.01
N GLN A 122 -7.83 19.25 -0.30
CA GLN A 122 -7.60 19.26 1.15
C GLN A 122 -8.73 18.60 1.94
N GLU A 123 -9.96 18.65 1.42
CA GLU A 123 -11.09 17.97 2.02
C GLU A 123 -10.91 16.44 1.97
N ASP A 124 -10.47 15.92 0.83
CA ASP A 124 -10.25 14.48 0.64
C ASP A 124 -9.05 14.00 1.45
N VAL A 125 -8.00 14.82 1.56
CA VAL A 125 -6.86 14.57 2.46
C VAL A 125 -7.32 14.44 3.92
N LYS A 126 -8.22 15.30 4.39
CA LYS A 126 -8.77 15.18 5.76
C LYS A 126 -9.59 13.91 5.94
N LYS A 127 -10.39 13.53 4.94
CA LYS A 127 -11.15 12.26 4.96
C LYS A 127 -10.21 11.05 5.00
N VAL A 128 -9.07 11.10 4.30
CA VAL A 128 -8.03 10.07 4.38
C VAL A 128 -7.47 9.94 5.80
N GLU A 129 -7.14 11.06 6.44
CA GLU A 129 -6.56 11.03 7.80
C GLU A 129 -7.56 10.48 8.83
N LEU A 130 -8.83 10.85 8.72
CA LEU A 130 -9.90 10.28 9.55
C LEU A 130 -10.05 8.77 9.33
N ALA A 131 -10.00 8.33 8.08
CA ALA A 131 -10.09 6.91 7.73
C ALA A 131 -8.85 6.13 8.25
N ARG A 132 -7.67 6.73 8.19
CA ARG A 132 -6.42 6.22 8.77
C ARG A 132 -6.53 5.99 10.28
N GLU A 133 -7.05 6.96 11.02
CA GLU A 133 -7.27 6.83 12.46
C GLU A 133 -8.19 5.63 12.79
N SER A 134 -9.23 5.40 11.98
CA SER A 134 -10.13 4.26 12.15
C SER A 134 -9.43 2.91 12.00
N VAL A 135 -8.39 2.83 11.17
CA VAL A 135 -7.60 1.60 10.96
C VAL A 135 -6.51 1.46 12.01
N SER A 136 -5.94 2.57 12.49
CA SER A 136 -4.88 2.55 13.49
C SER A 136 -5.37 2.17 14.89
N ASN A 137 -6.65 2.40 15.19
CA ASN A 137 -7.28 2.08 16.47
C ASN A 137 -7.82 0.64 16.57
N ILE A 138 -7.55 -0.20 15.55
CA ILE A 138 -7.86 -1.64 15.52
C ILE A 138 -6.56 -2.44 15.52
#